data_AF-A0JST0-F1
#
_entry.id   AF-A0JST0-F1
#
_cell.length_a   1.000
_cell.length_b   1.000
_cell.length_c   1.000
_cell.angle_alpha   90.00
_cell.angle_beta   90.00
_cell.angle_gamma   90.00
#
_symmetry.space_group_name_H-M   'P 1'
#
loop_
_entity.id
_entity.type
_entity.pdbx_description
1 polymer ?
#
loop_
_entity_poly.entity_id
_entity_poly.type
_entity_poly.pdbx_seq_one_letter_code
_entity_poly.pdbx_strand_id
1 'polypeptide(L)'
;MTFESTMYEDVRLIFLRVQTGLFPVEASPDAAAELLGRGYDSPALRELAGHPRNDARGAMDLWLMVRDELAVPSQDDAEARWILVRDWMTRMVDGSLDPVEGARSILRHGWVELGQPVELSGLVALLDDWDDMPSLRADTKVMIVASAREILKRLPGKSEDAR
;
A
#
# COMPACT_ATOMS: atom_id res chain seq x y z
N MET A 1 21.75 3.05 4.53
CA MET A 1 20.45 2.39 4.29
C MET A 1 20.76 0.95 3.93
N THR A 2 20.59 0.03 4.88
CA THR A 2 21.01 -1.37 4.78
C THR A 2 19.95 -2.16 4.00
N PHE A 3 20.38 -3.07 3.13
CA PHE A 3 19.54 -3.90 2.25
C PHE A 3 18.35 -4.57 2.96
N GLU A 4 18.51 -4.90 4.26
CA GLU A 4 17.46 -5.45 5.12
C GLU A 4 16.28 -4.50 5.38
N SER A 5 16.50 -3.18 5.40
CA SER A 5 15.46 -2.18 5.71
C SER A 5 14.46 -2.01 4.55
N THR A 6 14.94 -2.05 3.31
CA THR A 6 14.09 -2.03 2.10
C THR A 6 13.31 -3.34 1.94
N MET A 7 13.92 -4.49 2.26
CA MET A 7 13.24 -5.79 2.19
C MET A 7 12.13 -5.95 3.23
N TYR A 8 12.34 -5.44 4.45
CA TYR A 8 11.32 -5.48 5.51
C TYR A 8 10.13 -4.56 5.20
N GLU A 9 10.37 -3.46 4.49
CA GLU A 9 9.34 -2.53 4.06
C GLU A 9 8.41 -3.16 3.00
N ASP A 10 8.96 -3.93 2.06
CA ASP A 10 8.19 -4.68 1.06
C ASP A 10 7.25 -5.71 1.70
N VAL A 11 7.77 -6.53 2.63
CA VAL A 11 6.97 -7.55 3.31
C VAL A 11 5.89 -6.92 4.19
N ARG A 12 6.24 -5.87 4.94
CA ARG A 12 5.28 -5.11 5.72
C ARG A 12 4.15 -4.57 4.83
N LEU A 13 4.47 -4.00 3.66
CA LEU A 13 3.46 -3.48 2.73
C LEU A 13 2.52 -4.59 2.20
N ILE A 14 3.02 -5.80 1.96
CA ILE A 14 2.17 -6.95 1.60
C ILE A 14 1.15 -7.21 2.72
N PHE A 15 1.61 -7.35 3.96
CA PHE A 15 0.72 -7.60 5.10
C PHE A 15 -0.26 -6.46 5.37
N LEU A 16 0.13 -5.20 5.17
CA LEU A 16 -0.79 -4.07 5.28
C LEU A 16 -1.87 -4.13 4.21
N ARG A 17 -1.53 -4.48 2.97
CA ARG A 17 -2.51 -4.66 1.89
C ARG A 17 -3.44 -5.84 2.17
N VAL A 18 -2.92 -6.96 2.71
CA VAL A 18 -3.77 -8.09 3.14
C VAL A 18 -4.73 -7.65 4.23
N GLN A 19 -4.23 -6.98 5.28
CA GLN A 19 -5.05 -6.52 6.41
C GLN A 19 -6.19 -5.60 5.96
N THR A 20 -5.88 -4.68 5.05
CA THR A 20 -6.84 -3.68 4.54
C THR A 20 -7.70 -4.19 3.38
N GLY A 21 -7.58 -5.47 3.00
CA GLY A 21 -8.34 -6.06 1.90
C GLY A 21 -7.96 -5.54 0.51
N LEU A 22 -6.78 -4.93 0.37
CA LEU A 22 -6.26 -4.35 -0.87
C LEU A 22 -5.28 -5.27 -1.61
N PHE A 23 -5.02 -6.45 -1.06
CA PHE A 23 -4.16 -7.43 -1.69
C PHE A 23 -4.95 -8.26 -2.71
N PRO A 24 -4.51 -8.36 -3.97
CA PRO A 24 -5.15 -9.21 -4.97
C PRO A 24 -4.95 -10.69 -4.60
N VAL A 25 -6.03 -11.34 -4.16
CA VAL A 25 -6.00 -12.71 -3.62
C VAL A 25 -5.48 -13.74 -4.64
N GLU A 26 -5.73 -13.52 -5.92
CA GLU A 26 -5.25 -14.34 -7.04
C GLU A 26 -3.73 -14.31 -7.23
N ALA A 27 -3.07 -13.24 -6.74
CA ALA A 27 -1.62 -13.08 -6.75
C ALA A 27 -0.95 -13.71 -5.52
N SER A 28 -1.73 -14.27 -4.57
CA SER A 28 -1.18 -14.82 -3.32
C SER A 28 -0.13 -15.92 -3.55
N PRO A 29 -0.32 -16.89 -4.48
CA PRO A 29 0.69 -17.91 -4.70
C PRO A 29 2.01 -17.35 -5.23
N ASP A 30 1.95 -16.39 -6.15
CA ASP A 30 3.13 -15.80 -6.76
C ASP A 30 3.88 -14.91 -5.74
N ALA A 31 3.15 -14.14 -4.92
CA ALA A 31 3.73 -13.34 -3.84
C ALA A 31 4.34 -14.22 -2.73
N ALA A 32 3.70 -15.33 -2.39
CA ALA A 32 4.25 -16.29 -1.43
C ALA A 32 5.53 -16.95 -1.96
N ALA A 33 5.57 -17.34 -3.23
CA ALA A 33 6.78 -17.85 -3.88
C ALA A 33 7.91 -16.82 -3.90
N GLU A 34 7.59 -15.54 -4.12
CA GLU A 34 8.56 -14.45 -4.04
C GLU A 34 9.13 -14.29 -2.62
N LEU A 35 8.28 -14.31 -1.59
CA LEU A 35 8.70 -14.24 -0.19
C LEU A 35 9.62 -15.42 0.19
N LEU A 36 9.30 -16.64 -0.27
CA LEU A 36 10.17 -17.80 -0.12
C LEU A 36 11.54 -17.59 -0.80
N GLY A 37 11.54 -17.09 -2.03
CA GLY A 37 12.77 -16.76 -2.76
C GLY A 37 13.62 -15.68 -2.08
N ARG A 38 12.99 -14.80 -1.30
CA ARG A 38 13.63 -13.75 -0.49
C ARG A 38 14.12 -14.25 0.88
N GLY A 39 13.90 -15.51 1.22
CA GLY A 39 14.39 -16.14 2.45
C GLY A 39 13.41 -16.15 3.62
N TYR A 40 12.18 -15.67 3.45
CA TYR A 40 11.12 -15.88 4.42
C TYR A 40 10.64 -17.33 4.30
N ASP A 41 10.50 -18.06 5.39
CA ASP A 41 10.01 -19.44 5.37
C ASP A 41 9.08 -19.68 6.55
N SER A 42 7.90 -20.19 6.23
CA SER A 42 6.97 -20.75 7.20
C SER A 42 6.14 -21.85 6.54
N PRO A 43 5.58 -22.79 7.32
CA PRO A 43 4.69 -23.83 6.80
C PRO A 43 3.52 -23.25 5.97
N ALA A 44 2.82 -22.25 6.49
CA ALA A 44 1.70 -21.64 5.80
C ALA A 44 2.15 -20.88 4.54
N LEU A 45 3.36 -20.31 4.51
CA LEU A 45 3.87 -19.59 3.35
C LEU A 45 4.18 -20.54 2.19
N ARG A 46 4.72 -21.72 2.51
CA ARG A 46 4.93 -22.80 1.53
C ARG A 46 3.62 -23.32 0.97
N GLU A 47 2.62 -23.49 1.82
CA GLU A 47 1.28 -23.90 1.39
C GLU A 47 0.65 -22.84 0.49
N LEU A 48 0.75 -21.57 0.88
CA LEU A 48 0.23 -20.45 0.10
C LEU A 48 0.86 -20.35 -1.30
N ALA A 49 2.17 -20.60 -1.42
CA ALA A 49 2.86 -20.63 -2.71
C ALA A 49 2.34 -21.71 -3.67
N GLY A 50 1.77 -22.80 -3.13
CA GLY A 50 1.12 -23.86 -3.90
C GLY A 50 -0.40 -23.75 -3.99
N HIS A 51 -1.00 -22.72 -3.40
CA HIS A 51 -2.44 -22.64 -3.20
C HIS A 51 -3.22 -22.36 -4.51
N PRO A 52 -4.42 -22.93 -4.70
CA PRO A 52 -5.24 -22.65 -5.87
C PRO A 52 -5.64 -21.17 -5.97
N ARG A 53 -5.45 -20.56 -7.15
CA ARG A 53 -5.81 -19.15 -7.41
C ARG A 53 -7.32 -18.85 -7.30
N ASN A 54 -8.17 -19.87 -7.33
CA ASN A 54 -9.63 -19.74 -7.27
C ASN A 54 -10.22 -19.90 -5.85
N ASP A 55 -9.38 -20.11 -4.83
CA ASP A 55 -9.82 -20.21 -3.44
C ASP A 55 -9.33 -19.00 -2.62
N ALA A 56 -10.02 -17.87 -2.81
CA ALA A 56 -9.73 -16.62 -2.13
C ALA A 56 -9.83 -16.73 -0.60
N ARG A 57 -10.78 -17.52 -0.09
CA ARG A 57 -10.99 -17.67 1.36
C ARG A 57 -9.82 -18.42 1.99
N GLY A 58 -9.46 -19.58 1.43
CA GLY A 58 -8.30 -20.33 1.91
C GLY A 58 -7.00 -19.53 1.83
N ALA A 59 -6.82 -18.73 0.77
CA ALA A 59 -5.67 -17.84 0.65
C ALA A 59 -5.61 -16.80 1.79
N MET A 60 -6.74 -16.20 2.16
CA MET A 60 -6.78 -15.24 3.28
C MET A 60 -6.49 -15.91 4.63
N ASP A 61 -7.04 -17.10 4.87
CA ASP A 61 -6.77 -17.86 6.09
C ASP A 61 -5.27 -18.20 6.20
N LEU A 62 -4.63 -18.57 5.08
CA LEU A 62 -3.18 -18.78 5.00
C LEU A 62 -2.39 -17.51 5.26
N TRP A 63 -2.77 -16.36 4.73
CA TRP A 63 -2.06 -15.11 5.01
C TRP A 63 -2.09 -14.72 6.50
N LEU A 64 -3.19 -15.03 7.22
CA LEU A 64 -3.27 -14.83 8.66
C LEU A 64 -2.27 -15.75 9.40
N MET A 65 -2.23 -17.03 9.02
CA MET A 65 -1.24 -17.97 9.58
C MET A 65 0.21 -17.54 9.28
N VAL A 66 0.48 -17.12 8.04
CA VAL A 66 1.80 -16.62 7.63
C VAL A 66 2.22 -15.40 8.46
N ARG A 67 1.29 -14.48 8.77
CA ARG A 67 1.56 -13.33 9.62
C ARG A 67 2.02 -13.77 11.01
N ASP A 68 1.28 -14.69 11.61
CA ASP A 68 1.55 -15.19 12.97
C ASP A 68 2.88 -15.96 13.00
N GLU A 69 3.13 -16.84 12.02
CA GLU A 69 4.35 -17.64 11.92
C GLU A 69 5.60 -16.79 11.67
N LEU A 70 5.49 -15.73 10.87
CA LEU A 70 6.58 -14.78 10.61
C LEU A 70 6.69 -13.67 11.67
N ALA A 71 5.85 -13.72 12.71
CA ALA A 71 5.77 -12.73 13.78
C ALA A 71 5.65 -11.28 13.28
N VAL A 72 4.89 -11.07 12.19
CA VAL A 72 4.65 -9.74 11.64
C VAL A 72 3.48 -9.07 12.38
N PRO A 73 3.69 -7.95 13.08
CA PRO A 73 2.63 -7.33 13.87
C PRO A 73 1.50 -6.80 13.00
N SER A 74 0.26 -6.91 13.50
CA SER A 74 -0.86 -6.11 12.98
C SER A 74 -0.70 -4.65 13.37
N GLN A 75 -1.26 -3.77 12.56
CA GLN A 75 -1.28 -2.33 12.83
C GLN A 75 -2.71 -1.90 13.10
N ASP A 76 -2.89 -0.76 13.77
CA ASP A 76 -4.21 -0.13 13.78
C ASP A 76 -4.64 0.16 12.34
N ASP A 77 -5.93 0.05 12.07
CA ASP A 77 -6.46 0.14 10.72
C ASP A 77 -6.27 1.53 10.09
N ALA A 78 -6.27 2.60 10.88
CA ALA A 78 -5.95 3.94 10.43
C ALA A 78 -4.45 4.11 10.19
N GLU A 79 -3.61 3.56 11.08
CA GLU A 79 -2.15 3.56 10.91
C GLU A 79 -1.74 2.82 9.63
N ALA A 80 -2.29 1.63 9.40
CA ALA A 80 -2.07 0.83 8.20
C ALA A 80 -2.40 1.61 6.92
N ARG A 81 -3.55 2.28 6.89
CA ARG A 81 -3.97 3.10 5.76
C ARG A 81 -3.07 4.31 5.54
N TRP A 82 -2.62 5.00 6.60
CA TRP A 82 -1.66 6.09 6.46
C TRP A 82 -0.31 5.64 5.90
N ILE A 83 0.15 4.43 6.24
CA ILE A 83 1.36 3.85 5.65
C ILE A 83 1.15 3.58 4.16
N LEU A 84 0.01 3.02 3.76
CA LEU A 84 -0.32 2.78 2.36
C LEU A 84 -0.50 4.08 1.56
N VAL A 85 -1.11 5.11 2.14
CA VAL A 85 -1.19 6.45 1.54
C VAL A 85 0.21 7.00 1.26
N ARG A 86 1.13 6.87 2.22
CA ARG A 86 2.53 7.29 2.05
C ARG A 86 3.22 6.49 0.95
N ASP A 87 3.01 5.18 0.88
CA ASP A 87 3.53 4.30 -0.18
C ASP A 87 3.04 4.74 -1.56
N TRP A 88 1.73 4.92 -1.75
CA TRP A 88 1.17 5.38 -3.03
C TRP A 88 1.74 6.75 -3.44
N MET A 89 1.78 7.73 -2.53
CA MET A 89 2.37 9.04 -2.83
C MET A 89 3.84 8.93 -3.22
N THR A 90 4.61 8.08 -2.53
CA THR A 90 6.04 7.88 -2.83
C THR A 90 6.20 7.32 -4.24
N ARG A 91 5.41 6.28 -4.58
CA ARG A 91 5.41 5.65 -5.90
C ARG A 91 4.91 6.56 -7.02
N MET A 92 3.98 7.46 -6.72
CA MET A 92 3.56 8.50 -7.67
C MET A 92 4.69 9.51 -7.93
N VAL A 93 5.47 9.86 -6.90
CA VAL A 93 6.57 10.83 -6.99
C VAL A 93 7.79 10.25 -7.69
N ASP A 94 8.09 8.96 -7.49
CA ASP A 94 9.21 8.27 -8.16
C ASP A 94 8.85 7.75 -9.57
N GLY A 95 7.56 7.76 -9.92
CA GLY A 95 7.05 7.37 -11.24
C GLY A 95 6.75 5.87 -11.40
N SER A 96 6.83 5.07 -10.33
CA SER A 96 6.46 3.64 -10.33
C SER A 96 4.96 3.37 -10.16
N LEU A 97 4.15 4.41 -10.02
CA LEU A 97 2.68 4.36 -10.02
C LEU A 97 2.12 5.54 -10.81
N ASP A 98 1.12 5.30 -11.68
CA ASP A 98 0.46 6.38 -12.40
C ASP A 98 -0.19 7.36 -11.39
N PRO A 99 -0.02 8.68 -11.55
CA PRO A 99 -0.53 9.66 -10.60
C PRO A 99 -2.05 9.57 -10.37
N VAL A 100 -2.83 9.26 -11.41
CA VAL A 100 -4.30 9.19 -11.32
C VAL A 100 -4.71 7.90 -10.63
N GLU A 101 -4.06 6.78 -10.93
CA GLU A 101 -4.28 5.51 -10.22
C GLU A 101 -3.95 5.62 -8.73
N GLY A 102 -2.82 6.26 -8.40
CA GLY A 102 -2.44 6.54 -7.02
C GLY A 102 -3.43 7.47 -6.32
N ALA A 103 -3.83 8.57 -6.96
CA ALA A 103 -4.83 9.49 -6.40
C ALA A 103 -6.19 8.82 -6.16
N ARG A 104 -6.64 7.94 -7.07
CA ARG A 104 -7.87 7.15 -6.89
C ARG A 104 -7.77 6.18 -5.72
N SER A 105 -6.61 5.54 -5.55
CA SER A 105 -6.35 4.64 -4.42
C SER A 105 -6.37 5.42 -3.10
N ILE A 106 -5.72 6.59 -3.07
CA ILE A 106 -5.73 7.50 -1.92
C ILE A 106 -7.15 7.99 -1.62
N LEU A 107 -7.95 8.37 -2.63
CA LEU A 107 -9.35 8.77 -2.41
C LEU A 107 -10.16 7.64 -1.74
N ARG A 108 -10.13 6.45 -2.33
CA ARG A 108 -10.98 5.32 -1.90
C ARG A 108 -10.56 4.73 -0.56
N HIS A 109 -9.25 4.56 -0.35
CA HIS A 109 -8.73 3.75 0.76
C HIS A 109 -7.96 4.56 1.80
N GLY A 110 -7.56 5.79 1.44
CA GLY A 110 -7.01 6.76 2.38
C GLY A 110 -8.10 7.69 2.85
N TRP A 111 -8.60 8.56 1.99
CA TRP A 111 -9.45 9.68 2.37
C TRP A 111 -10.80 9.25 2.93
N VAL A 112 -11.57 8.42 2.20
CA VAL A 112 -12.89 7.96 2.68
C VAL A 112 -12.75 7.15 3.98
N GLU A 113 -11.85 6.19 4.00
CA GLU A 113 -11.69 5.25 5.13
C GLU A 113 -11.07 5.89 6.38
N LEU A 114 -10.26 6.94 6.22
CA LEU A 114 -9.67 7.70 7.34
C LEU A 114 -10.58 8.83 7.85
N GLY A 115 -11.83 8.94 7.37
CA GLY A 115 -12.75 9.98 7.81
C GLY A 115 -12.46 11.36 7.22
N GLN A 116 -12.00 11.39 5.97
CA GLN A 116 -11.79 12.60 5.16
C GLN A 116 -10.76 13.59 5.72
N PRO A 117 -9.52 13.15 5.99
CA PRO A 117 -8.47 14.02 6.50
C PRO A 117 -8.19 15.20 5.54
N VAL A 118 -8.10 16.40 6.11
CA VAL A 118 -7.94 17.66 5.38
C VAL A 118 -6.62 17.71 4.59
N GLU A 119 -5.62 16.97 5.06
CA GLU A 119 -4.30 16.84 4.45
C GLU A 119 -4.36 16.25 3.03
N LEU A 120 -5.39 15.43 2.74
CA LEU A 120 -5.56 14.79 1.43
C LEU A 120 -6.54 15.54 0.53
N SER A 121 -7.28 16.54 1.04
CA SER A 121 -8.32 17.24 0.28
C SER A 121 -7.81 17.87 -1.01
N GLY A 122 -6.58 18.37 -1.02
CA GLY A 122 -5.97 18.94 -2.23
C GLY A 122 -5.74 17.90 -3.35
N LEU A 123 -5.44 16.65 -3.01
CA LEU A 123 -5.33 15.57 -4.00
C LEU A 123 -6.70 15.16 -4.53
N VAL A 124 -7.71 15.12 -3.66
CA VAL A 124 -9.09 14.78 -4.05
C VAL A 124 -9.64 15.81 -5.04
N ALA A 125 -9.49 17.10 -4.76
CA ALA A 125 -9.93 18.15 -5.67
C ALA A 125 -9.26 18.06 -7.05
N LEU A 126 -7.95 17.76 -7.09
CA LEU A 126 -7.24 17.56 -8.37
C LEU A 126 -7.72 16.32 -9.13
N LEU A 127 -8.20 15.29 -8.44
CA LEU A 127 -8.78 14.12 -9.09
C LEU A 127 -10.15 14.44 -9.71
N ASP A 128 -10.97 15.26 -9.04
CA ASP A 128 -12.22 15.77 -9.59
C ASP A 128 -11.95 16.60 -10.87
N ASP A 129 -10.97 17.51 -10.85
CA ASP A 129 -10.54 18.28 -12.02
C ASP A 129 -10.10 17.39 -13.19
N TRP A 130 -9.44 16.26 -12.91
CA TRP A 130 -9.02 15.29 -13.94
C TRP A 130 -10.22 14.64 -14.65
N ASP A 131 -11.27 14.32 -13.90
CA ASP A 131 -12.47 13.69 -14.42
C ASP A 131 -13.34 14.72 -15.18
N ASP A 132 -13.45 15.95 -14.67
CA ASP A 132 -14.30 17.02 -15.22
C ASP A 132 -13.66 17.82 -16.37
N MET A 133 -12.32 17.91 -16.43
CA MET A 133 -11.61 18.76 -17.40
C MET A 133 -10.63 17.98 -18.30
N PRO A 134 -11.11 17.28 -19.35
CA PRO A 134 -10.26 16.51 -20.26
C PRO A 134 -9.12 17.29 -20.90
N SER A 135 -9.29 18.60 -21.14
CA SER A 135 -8.28 19.47 -21.73
C SER A 135 -7.11 19.78 -20.81
N LEU A 136 -7.28 19.63 -19.49
CA LEU A 136 -6.24 19.94 -18.48
C LEU A 136 -5.53 18.70 -17.94
N ARG A 137 -5.91 17.51 -18.39
CA ARG A 137 -5.42 16.22 -17.89
C ARG A 137 -3.90 16.12 -17.73
N ALA A 138 -3.14 16.57 -18.73
CA ALA A 138 -1.69 16.55 -18.67
C ALA A 138 -1.15 17.39 -17.50
N ASP A 139 -1.66 18.62 -17.35
CA ASP A 139 -1.28 19.52 -16.26
C ASP A 139 -1.78 18.99 -14.91
N THR A 140 -2.99 18.45 -14.85
CA THR A 140 -3.56 17.85 -13.64
C THR A 140 -2.71 16.69 -13.12
N LYS A 141 -2.17 15.83 -13.99
CA LYS A 141 -1.21 14.78 -13.57
C LYS A 141 0.03 15.36 -12.90
N VAL A 142 0.60 16.43 -13.46
CA VAL A 142 1.76 17.12 -12.89
C VAL A 142 1.40 17.72 -11.52
N MET A 143 0.22 18.34 -11.41
CA MET A 143 -0.27 18.91 -10.14
C MET A 143 -0.52 17.84 -9.08
N ILE A 144 -1.06 16.68 -9.45
CA ILE A 144 -1.25 15.54 -8.54
C ILE A 144 0.10 15.10 -7.95
N VAL A 145 1.14 14.93 -8.78
CA VAL A 145 2.48 14.57 -8.30
C VAL A 145 3.08 15.66 -7.41
N ALA A 146 2.92 16.93 -7.78
CA ALA A 146 3.38 18.05 -6.97
C ALA A 146 2.68 18.09 -5.60
N SER A 147 1.36 17.88 -5.57
CA SER A 147 0.56 17.81 -4.34
C SER A 147 1.01 16.67 -3.44
N ALA A 148 1.18 15.45 -3.99
CA ALA A 148 1.69 14.29 -3.26
C ALA A 148 3.07 14.58 -2.63
N ARG A 149 3.98 15.24 -3.37
CA ARG A 149 5.30 15.63 -2.86
C ARG A 149 5.20 16.62 -1.70
N GLU A 150 4.30 17.60 -1.77
CA GLU A 150 4.11 18.57 -0.67
C GLU A 150 3.48 17.94 0.57
N ILE A 151 2.55 17.00 0.40
CA ILE A 151 1.96 16.26 1.52
C ILE A 151 3.02 15.39 2.20
N LEU A 152 3.83 14.65 1.44
CA LEU A 152 4.91 13.81 1.98
C LEU A 152 5.91 14.59 2.85
N LYS A 153 6.18 15.87 2.54
CA LYS A 153 7.05 16.73 3.36
C LYS A 153 6.43 17.11 4.70
N ARG A 154 5.10 17.11 4.79
CA ARG A 154 4.34 17.55 5.98
C ARG A 154 3.92 16.39 6.87
N LEU A 155 3.77 15.20 6.30
CA LEU A 155 3.53 14.00 7.09
C LEU A 155 4.76 13.77 7.97
N PRO A 156 4.60 13.56 9.30
CA PRO A 156 5.72 13.21 10.14
C PRO A 156 6.41 11.97 9.55
N GLY A 157 7.73 12.05 9.38
CA GLY A 157 8.57 10.87 9.14
C GLY A 157 8.40 9.90 10.30
N LYS A 158 8.66 8.60 10.07
CA LYS A 158 8.63 7.53 11.08
C LYS A 158 9.02 8.10 12.46
N SER A 159 8.16 7.91 13.45
CA SER A 159 8.48 8.17 14.85
C SER A 159 9.75 7.39 15.21
N GLU A 160 10.91 8.03 15.08
CA GLU A 160 12.04 7.84 15.98
C GLU A 160 11.61 8.36 17.34
N ASP A 161 10.71 7.64 18.02
CA ASP A 161 10.39 7.84 19.43
C ASP A 161 9.58 6.64 19.93
N ALA A 162 10.29 5.53 20.11
CA ALA A 162 10.01 4.58 21.18
C ALA A 162 11.34 4.33 21.89
N ARG A 163 11.64 5.23 22.83
CA ARG A 163 12.69 5.06 23.83
C ARG A 163 12.12 4.35 25.05
#